data_AF-A0A2A6ZZ71-F1
#
_entry.id   AF-A0A2A6ZZ71-F1
#
_cell.length_a   1.000
_cell.length_b   1.000
_cell.length_c   1.000
_cell.angle_alpha   90.00
_cell.angle_beta   90.00
_cell.angle_gamma   90.00
#
_symmetry.space_group_name_H-M   'P 1'
#
loop_
_entity.id
_entity.type
_entity.pdbx_description
1 polymer ?
#
loop_
_entity_poly.entity_id
_entity_poly.type
_entity_poly.pdbx_seq_one_letter_code
_entity_poly.pdbx_strand_id
1 'polypeptide(L)'
;MEKMMMPAYYNVLSTEEMTYTEGGATATMSEALLCWLIPPYGWFKGVTAVRDYRRKNPNTWMEKGLDALATDMEKSTANTIRDLACAAWFVTSTASGVGLVINAAVILL
;
A
#
# COMPACT_ATOMS: atom_id res chain seq x y z
N MET A 1 9.27 -46.65 -28.69
CA MET A 1 9.91 -45.84 -27.63
C MET A 1 10.63 -44.71 -28.36
N GLU A 2 10.42 -43.43 -28.13
CA GLU A 2 10.03 -42.72 -26.91
C GLU A 2 9.44 -41.35 -27.31
N LYS A 3 8.23 -41.09 -26.81
CA LYS A 3 7.57 -39.80 -26.51
C LYS A 3 7.87 -38.59 -27.41
N MET A 4 6.94 -38.33 -28.33
CA MET A 4 6.60 -36.96 -28.73
C MET A 4 5.90 -36.28 -27.55
N MET A 5 6.66 -35.62 -26.67
CA MET A 5 6.10 -34.86 -25.56
C MET A 5 5.64 -33.49 -26.06
N MET A 6 4.34 -33.38 -26.31
CA MET A 6 3.66 -32.10 -26.07
C MET A 6 3.50 -31.99 -24.55
N PRO A 7 3.92 -30.88 -23.93
CA PRO A 7 3.14 -30.40 -22.81
C PRO A 7 2.79 -28.93 -23.01
N ALA A 8 1.49 -28.72 -22.81
CA ALA A 8 0.86 -27.47 -22.45
C ALA A 8 1.04 -26.35 -23.47
N TYR A 9 -0.01 -26.18 -24.28
CA TYR A 9 -0.81 -24.96 -24.25
C TYR A 9 -0.24 -23.99 -23.21
N TYR A 10 0.69 -23.13 -23.64
CA TYR A 10 0.96 -21.91 -22.90
C TYR A 10 -0.39 -21.21 -22.93
N ASN A 11 -1.18 -21.46 -21.88
CA ASN A 11 -2.05 -20.45 -21.34
C ASN A 11 -1.13 -19.24 -21.31
N VAL A 12 -1.33 -18.35 -22.27
CA VAL A 12 -0.98 -16.95 -22.13
C VAL A 12 -1.39 -16.67 -20.71
N LEU A 13 -0.39 -16.57 -19.82
CA LEU A 13 -0.62 -16.32 -18.41
C LEU A 13 -1.58 -15.14 -18.43
N SER A 14 -2.79 -15.36 -17.91
CA SER A 14 -3.79 -14.33 -17.81
C SER A 14 -3.08 -13.15 -17.17
N THR A 15 -3.50 -11.95 -17.52
CA THR A 15 -3.01 -10.67 -16.96
C THR A 15 -3.06 -10.57 -15.42
N GLU A 16 -3.31 -11.67 -14.71
CA GLU A 16 -3.33 -11.87 -13.27
C GLU A 16 -1.97 -12.30 -12.69
N GLU A 17 -0.98 -12.70 -13.51
CA GLU A 17 0.40 -12.97 -13.04
C GLU A 17 1.41 -11.89 -13.45
N MET A 18 0.93 -10.69 -13.79
CA MET A 18 1.74 -9.49 -13.95
C MET A 18 1.62 -8.61 -12.70
N THR A 19 1.76 -9.18 -11.50
CA THR A 19 2.00 -8.34 -10.30
C THR A 19 3.49 -8.07 -10.23
N TYR A 20 3.90 -7.19 -11.14
CA TYR A 20 5.22 -6.64 -11.28
C TYR A 20 5.72 -6.13 -9.93
N THR A 21 6.95 -6.55 -9.60
CA THR A 21 7.81 -5.94 -8.60
C THR A 21 8.15 -4.49 -9.00
N GLU A 22 7.21 -3.57 -8.84
CA GLU A 22 7.45 -2.14 -9.10
C GLU A 22 7.60 -1.39 -7.79
N GLY A 23 8.80 -1.49 -7.22
CA GLY A 23 9.34 -0.38 -6.46
C GLY A 23 9.44 0.84 -7.37
N GLY A 24 8.39 1.65 -7.44
CA GLY A 24 8.42 2.97 -8.09
C GLY A 24 7.25 3.35 -9.00
N ALA A 25 6.27 2.48 -9.26
CA ALA A 25 5.18 2.80 -10.18
C ALA A 25 3.89 3.22 -9.46
N THR A 26 3.25 4.23 -10.03
CA THR A 26 1.87 4.65 -9.85
C THR A 26 0.95 3.52 -9.35
N ALA A 27 0.29 3.71 -8.20
CA ALA A 27 -0.73 2.80 -7.71
C ALA A 27 -1.78 2.55 -8.80
N THR A 28 -2.32 1.33 -8.88
CA THR A 28 -3.42 1.09 -9.81
C THR A 28 -4.71 1.70 -9.24
N MET A 29 -5.62 2.15 -10.12
CA MET A 29 -6.93 2.65 -9.67
C MET A 29 -7.73 1.61 -8.89
N SER A 30 -7.52 0.33 -9.20
CA SER A 30 -8.11 -0.80 -8.47
C SER A 30 -7.60 -0.88 -7.03
N GLU A 31 -6.29 -0.73 -6.80
CA GLU A 31 -5.72 -0.72 -5.44
C GLU A 31 -6.16 0.51 -4.65
N ALA A 32 -6.23 1.68 -5.30
CA ALA A 32 -6.73 2.90 -4.68
C ALA A 32 -8.19 2.73 -4.22
N LEU A 33 -9.01 2.12 -5.07
CA LEU A 33 -10.41 1.81 -4.76
C LEU A 33 -10.52 0.76 -3.64
N LEU A 34 -9.66 -0.27 -3.61
CA LEU A 34 -9.62 -1.25 -2.52
C LEU A 34 -9.25 -0.61 -1.18
N CYS A 35 -8.27 0.30 -1.16
CA CYS A 35 -7.91 1.06 0.04
C CYS A 35 -9.08 1.93 0.52
N TRP A 36 -9.90 2.43 -0.40
CA TRP A 36 -11.09 3.21 -0.09
C TRP A 36 -12.25 2.37 0.42
N LEU A 37 -12.62 1.31 -0.30
CA LEU A 37 -13.82 0.50 -0.04
C LEU A 37 -13.66 -0.54 1.07
N ILE A 38 -12.43 -0.95 1.39
CA ILE A 38 -12.15 -1.97 2.41
C ILE A 38 -11.37 -1.30 3.55
N PRO A 39 -12.05 -0.83 4.61
CA PRO A 39 -11.42 -0.07 5.69
C PRO A 39 -10.24 -0.77 6.36
N PRO A 40 -10.31 -2.08 6.69
CA PRO A 40 -9.16 -2.78 7.28
C PRO A 40 -7.94 -2.84 6.35
N TYR A 41 -8.15 -2.95 5.04
CA TYR A 41 -7.08 -3.02 4.04
C TYR A 41 -6.39 -1.66 3.89
N GLY A 42 -7.17 -0.58 3.70
CA GLY A 42 -6.65 0.78 3.63
C GLY A 42 -5.94 1.22 4.91
N TRP A 43 -6.53 0.90 6.07
CA TRP A 43 -5.90 1.13 7.37
C TRP A 43 -4.54 0.43 7.49
N PHE A 44 -4.48 -0.87 7.22
CA PHE A 44 -3.24 -1.63 7.35
C PHE A 44 -2.14 -1.13 6.41
N LYS A 45 -2.50 -0.81 5.15
CA LYS A 45 -1.57 -0.21 4.18
C LYS A 45 -1.08 1.16 4.64
N GLY A 46 -1.95 1.99 5.22
CA GLY A 46 -1.56 3.29 5.78
C GLY A 46 -0.59 3.18 6.96
N VAL A 47 -0.92 2.36 7.96
CA VAL A 47 -0.09 2.17 9.16
C VAL A 47 1.27 1.56 8.79
N THR A 48 1.29 0.58 7.90
CA THR A 48 2.55 -0.06 7.45
C THR A 48 3.41 0.90 6.62
N ALA A 49 2.82 1.75 5.78
CA ALA A 49 3.55 2.79 5.06
C ALA A 49 4.24 3.78 6.02
N VAL A 50 3.55 4.22 7.08
CA VAL A 50 4.13 5.09 8.11
C VAL A 50 5.26 4.38 8.87
N ARG A 51 5.07 3.11 9.25
CA ARG A 51 6.12 2.29 9.88
C ARG A 51 7.36 2.17 8.99
N ASP A 52 7.16 1.83 7.73
CA ASP A 52 8.25 1.59 6.79
C ASP A 52 9.00 2.90 6.47
N TYR A 53 8.27 4.02 6.38
CA TYR A 53 8.86 5.36 6.26
C TYR A 53 9.67 5.74 7.51
N ARG A 54 9.14 5.47 8.71
CA ARG A 54 9.83 5.68 9.99
C ARG A 54 11.10 4.84 10.11
N ARG A 55 11.06 3.57 9.71
CA ARG A 55 12.24 2.70 9.68
C ARG A 55 13.33 3.22 8.73
N LYS A 56 12.95 3.80 7.60
CA LYS A 56 13.88 4.43 6.64
C LYS A 56 14.39 5.81 7.10
N ASN A 57 13.59 6.55 7.86
CA ASN A 57 13.88 7.93 8.27
C ASN A 57 13.73 8.12 9.81
N PRO A 58 14.46 7.37 10.65
CA PRO A 58 14.16 7.26 12.09
C PRO A 58 14.20 8.59 12.85
N ASN A 59 15.01 9.55 12.41
CA ASN A 59 15.21 10.83 13.11
C ASN A 59 14.37 11.98 12.55
N THR A 60 13.80 11.84 11.35
CA THR A 60 13.11 12.93 10.65
C THR A 60 11.70 12.57 10.21
N TRP A 61 11.22 11.37 10.55
CA TRP A 61 9.93 10.87 10.05
C TRP A 61 8.72 11.69 10.52
N MET A 62 8.76 12.22 11.75
CA MET A 62 7.69 13.06 12.28
C MET A 62 7.63 14.43 11.59
N GLU A 63 8.79 14.95 11.17
CA GLU A 63 8.91 16.27 10.56
C GLU A 63 8.63 16.22 9.05
N LYS A 64 9.12 15.18 8.36
CA LYS A 64 9.05 15.04 6.90
C LYS A 64 7.99 14.03 6.43
N GLY A 65 7.28 13.38 7.34
CA GLY A 65 6.30 12.33 7.00
C GLY A 65 5.13 12.84 6.18
N LEU A 66 4.62 14.03 6.52
CA LEU A 66 3.54 14.67 5.75
C LEU A 66 4.02 15.13 4.36
N ASP A 67 5.24 15.67 4.26
CA ASP A 67 5.84 16.05 2.98
C ASP A 67 6.07 14.83 2.08
N ALA A 68 6.50 13.70 2.67
CA ALA A 68 6.67 12.44 1.96
C ALA A 68 5.33 11.87 1.46
N LEU A 69 4.27 12.01 2.25
CA LEU A 69 2.91 11.64 1.84
C LEU A 69 2.44 12.53 0.68
N ALA A 70 2.62 13.85 0.77
CA ALA A 70 2.27 14.78 -0.29
C ALA A 70 3.03 14.48 -1.59
N THR A 71 4.33 14.21 -1.48
CA THR A 71 5.16 13.81 -2.61
C THR A 71 4.70 12.50 -3.25
N ASP A 72 4.18 11.54 -2.46
CA ASP A 72 3.62 10.30 -3.03
C ASP A 72 2.27 10.55 -3.72
N MET A 73 1.42 11.40 -3.14
CA MET A 73 0.15 11.80 -3.73
C MET A 73 0.32 12.51 -5.08
N GLU A 74 1.38 13.31 -5.25
CA GLU A 74 1.67 14.05 -6.49
C GLU A 74 2.10 13.15 -7.67
N LYS A 75 2.49 11.89 -7.41
CA LYS A 75 2.95 10.98 -8.48
C LYS A 75 1.83 10.60 -9.45
N SER A 76 0.58 10.56 -8.98
CA SER A 76 -0.59 10.22 -9.79
C SER A 76 -1.88 10.38 -9.00
N THR A 77 -2.98 10.68 -9.68
CA THR A 77 -4.34 10.63 -9.14
C THR A 77 -4.64 9.32 -8.39
N ALA A 78 -4.06 8.20 -8.83
CA ALA A 78 -4.27 6.91 -8.18
C ALA A 78 -3.62 6.85 -6.80
N ASN A 79 -2.38 7.34 -6.70
CA ASN A 79 -1.66 7.48 -5.45
C ASN A 79 -2.39 8.46 -4.54
N THR A 80 -2.86 9.59 -5.07
CA THR A 80 -3.67 10.54 -4.29
C THR A 80 -4.88 9.86 -3.64
N ILE A 81 -5.68 9.11 -4.41
CA ILE A 81 -6.88 8.42 -3.89
C ILE A 81 -6.48 7.35 -2.87
N ARG A 82 -5.43 6.57 -3.15
CA ARG A 82 -4.92 5.53 -2.26
C ARG A 82 -4.43 6.11 -0.93
N ASP A 83 -3.61 7.14 -0.97
CA ASP A 83 -3.03 7.80 0.21
C ASP A 83 -4.10 8.53 1.01
N LEU A 84 -5.05 9.19 0.34
CA LEU A 84 -6.19 9.80 1.01
C LEU A 84 -7.04 8.73 1.72
N ALA A 85 -7.30 7.59 1.08
CA ALA A 85 -8.01 6.47 1.69
C ALA A 85 -7.28 5.97 2.95
N CYS A 86 -5.99 5.68 2.80
CA CYS A 86 -5.13 5.20 3.88
C CYS A 86 -5.09 6.20 5.04
N ALA A 87 -4.92 7.48 4.75
CA ALA A 87 -4.89 8.56 5.73
C ALA A 87 -6.26 8.71 6.43
N ALA A 88 -7.36 8.65 5.69
CA ALA A 88 -8.71 8.73 6.25
C ALA A 88 -8.98 7.59 7.25
N TRP A 89 -8.66 6.35 6.88
CA TRP A 89 -8.82 5.20 7.79
C TRP A 89 -7.84 5.22 8.96
N PHE A 90 -6.61 5.70 8.75
CA PHE A 90 -5.63 5.92 9.80
C PHE A 90 -6.11 6.96 10.83
N VAL A 91 -6.58 8.13 10.39
CA VAL A 91 -7.08 9.19 11.26
C VAL A 91 -8.36 8.75 11.98
N THR A 92 -9.29 8.11 11.26
CA THR A 92 -10.54 7.61 11.84
C THR A 92 -10.28 6.56 12.92
N SER A 93 -9.37 5.61 12.68
CA SER A 93 -8.98 4.63 13.72
C SER A 93 -8.33 5.31 14.92
N THR A 94 -7.51 6.34 14.71
CA THR A 94 -6.86 7.11 15.78
C THR A 94 -7.88 7.84 16.66
N ALA A 95 -8.96 8.36 16.07
CA ALA A 95 -10.02 9.07 16.80
C ALA A 95 -10.78 8.18 17.82
N SER A 96 -10.72 6.85 17.70
CA SER A 96 -11.36 5.92 18.63
C SER A 96 -10.63 5.75 19.97
N GLY A 97 -9.43 6.34 20.15
CA GLY A 97 -8.59 6.19 21.34
C GLY A 97 -7.89 4.82 21.43
N VAL A 98 -8.64 3.72 21.35
CA VAL A 98 -8.07 2.35 21.27
C VAL A 98 -7.25 2.20 20.00
N GLY A 99 -7.75 2.70 18.87
CA GLY A 99 -7.02 2.65 17.60
C GLY A 99 -5.74 3.49 17.62
N LEU A 100 -5.64 4.54 18.43
CA LEU A 100 -4.37 5.28 18.60
C LEU A 100 -3.28 4.38 19.19
N VAL A 101 -3.61 3.60 20.22
CA VAL A 101 -2.65 2.68 20.85
C VAL A 101 -2.24 1.57 19.89
N ILE A 102 -3.19 1.00 19.15
CA ILE A 102 -2.92 -0.03 18.13
C ILE A 102 -2.05 0.53 17.01
N ASN A 103 -2.39 1.70 16.47
CA ASN A 103 -1.61 2.36 15.41
C ASN A 103 -0.18 2.63 15.88
N ALA A 104 -0.01 3.18 17.08
CA ALA A 104 1.30 3.45 17.66
C ALA A 104 2.10 2.15 17.85
N ALA A 105 1.47 1.09 18.35
CA ALA A 105 2.13 -0.21 18.51
C ALA A 105 2.65 -0.74 17.17
N VAL A 106 1.82 -0.75 16.12
CA VAL A 106 2.22 -1.24 14.80
C VAL A 106 3.32 -0.37 14.16
N ILE A 107 3.29 0.95 14.35
CA ILE A 107 4.33 1.87 13.83
C ILE A 107 5.67 1.71 14.57
N LEU A 108 5.62 1.44 15.87
CA LEU A 108 6.81 1.37 16.71
C LEU A 108 7.50 -0.01 16.69
N LEU A 109 6.75 -1.08 16.37
CA LEU A 109 7.25 -2.44 16.10
C LEU A 109 8.17 -2.48 14.87
#